data_AF-A0A1Y3BQ30-F1
#
_entry.id   AF-A0A1Y3BQ30-F1
#
_cell.length_a   1.000
_cell.length_b   1.000
_cell.length_c   1.000
_cell.angle_alpha   90.00
_cell.angle_beta   90.00
_cell.angle_gamma   90.00
#
_symmetry.space_group_name_H-M   'P 1'
#
loop_
_entity.id
_entity.type
_entity.pdbx_description
1 polymer ?
#
loop_
_entity_poly.entity_id
_entity_poly.type
_entity_poly.pdbx_seq_one_letter_code
_entity_poly.pdbx_strand_id
1 'polypeptide(L)' 'MMTTNVWVTQEWYDHKLKWDPDEYGGVRQLYVPSEQLWLPDIVLYNNG' A
#
# COMPACT_ATOMS: atom_id res chain seq x y z
N MET A 1 11.84 22.36 -18.10
CA MET A 1 11.36 20.96 -17.97
C MET A 1 12.08 20.36 -16.78
N MET A 2 11.35 20.10 -15.68
CA MET A 2 11.92 19.49 -14.48
C MET A 2 11.50 18.02 -14.44
N THR A 3 12.46 17.11 -14.49
CA THR A 3 12.23 15.68 -14.36
C THR A 3 12.89 15.24 -13.05
N THR A 4 12.10 14.68 -12.12
CA THR A 4 12.62 14.18 -10.84
C THR A 4 12.28 12.71 -10.72
N ASN A 5 13.26 11.89 -10.34
CA ASN A 5 13.07 10.49 -9.99
C ASN A 5 12.97 10.39 -8.46
N VAL A 6 11.81 10.02 -7.95
CA VAL A 6 11.54 9.89 -6.51
C VAL A 6 10.90 8.54 -6.21
N TRP A 7 11.20 8.02 -5.03
CA TRP A 7 10.50 6.88 -4.45
C TRP A 7 9.41 7.39 -3.52
N VAL A 8 8.17 6.92 -3.71
CA VAL A 8 7.03 7.28 -2.86
C VAL A 8 6.62 6.04 -2.07
N THR A 9 6.76 6.11 -0.74
CA THR A 9 6.25 5.10 0.19
C THR A 9 4.81 5.44 0.55
N GLN A 10 3.91 4.46 0.45
CA GLN A 10 2.49 4.61 0.78
C GLN A 10 2.13 3.61 1.87
N GLU A 11 1.42 4.09 2.90
CA GLU A 11 0.94 3.27 4.00
C GLU A 11 -0.54 3.57 4.23
N TRP A 12 -1.37 2.53 4.29
CA TRP A 12 -2.79 2.64 4.61
C TRP A 12 -3.25 1.44 5.44
N TYR A 13 -4.42 1.58 6.09
CA TYR A 13 -5.05 0.50 6.85
C TYR A 13 -6.24 -0.05 6.07
N ASP A 14 -6.18 -1.32 5.67
CA ASP A 14 -7.31 -2.04 5.07
C ASP A 14 -7.97 -2.93 6.13
N HIS A 15 -9.22 -2.63 6.48
CA HIS A 15 -9.99 -3.38 7.48
C HIS A 15 -10.29 -4.82 7.06
N LYS A 16 -10.23 -5.14 5.76
CA LYS A 16 -10.42 -6.50 5.24
C LYS A 16 -9.15 -7.33 5.34
N LEU A 17 -7.98 -6.70 5.45
CA LEU A 17 -6.67 -7.35 5.60
C LEU A 17 -6.27 -7.48 7.07
N LYS A 18 -7.19 -7.93 7.91
CA LYS A 18 -6.97 -8.18 9.33
C LYS A 18 -7.23 -9.66 9.63
N TRP A 19 -6.30 -10.30 10.33
CA TRP A 19 -6.43 -11.67 10.81
C TRP A 19 -5.82 -11.82 12.21
N ASP A 20 -6.17 -12.90 12.92
CA ASP A 20 -5.51 -13.30 14.16
C ASP A 20 -4.26 -14.14 13.82
N PRO A 21 -3.03 -13.71 14.13
CA PRO A 21 -1.83 -14.48 13.82
C PRO A 21 -1.85 -15.91 14.36
N ASP A 22 -2.48 -16.16 15.51
CA ASP A 22 -2.46 -17.48 16.16
C ASP A 22 -3.29 -18.50 15.36
N GLU A 23 -4.30 -18.06 14.60
CA GLU A 23 -5.06 -18.89 13.68
C GLU A 23 -4.29 -19.23 12.39
N TYR A 24 -3.21 -18.50 12.09
CA TYR A 24 -2.43 -18.63 10.86
C TYR A 24 -0.94 -18.91 11.13
N GLY A 25 -0.61 -19.64 12.20
CA GLY A 25 0.75 -20.09 12.49
C GLY A 25 1.73 -18.96 12.85
N GLY A 26 1.23 -17.86 13.40
CA GLY A 26 2.01 -16.70 13.83
C GLY A 26 2.38 -15.73 12.71
N VAL A 27 1.77 -15.84 11.52
CA VAL A 27 2.03 -14.93 10.40
C VAL A 27 1.54 -13.53 10.74
N ARG A 28 2.44 -12.54 10.67
CA ARG A 28 2.14 -11.12 10.98
C ARG A 28 2.31 -10.17 9.79
N GLN A 29 2.93 -10.65 8.72
CA GLN A 29 3.23 -9.87 7.53
C GLN A 29 3.04 -10.72 6.28
N LEU A 30 2.51 -10.10 5.22
CA LEU A 30 2.25 -10.72 3.93
C LEU A 30 2.75 -9.79 2.82
N TYR A 31 3.35 -10.37 1.79
CA TYR A 31 3.70 -9.68 0.55
C TYR A 31 2.65 -10.06 -0.49
N VAL A 32 1.76 -9.12 -0.82
CA VAL A 32 0.66 -9.33 -1.76
C VAL A 32 0.88 -8.43 -2.98
N PRO A 33 0.72 -8.95 -4.22
CA PRO A 33 0.76 -8.13 -5.42
C PRO A 33 -0.27 -7.00 -5.36
N SER A 34 0.14 -5.78 -5.73
CA SER A 34 -0.71 -4.60 -5.63
C SER A 34 -1.97 -4.68 -6.51
N GLU A 35 -1.94 -5.47 -7.58
CA GLU A 35 -3.09 -5.69 -8.48
C GLU A 35 -4.24 -6.46 -7.81
N GLN A 36 -3.99 -7.10 -6.67
CA GLN A 36 -4.98 -7.85 -5.90
C GLN A 36 -5.58 -7.05 -4.74
N LEU A 37 -5.04 -5.85 -4.46
CA LEU A 37 -5.47 -5.00 -3.36
C LEU A 37 -6.21 -3.77 -3.88
N TRP A 38 -7.11 -3.25 -3.05
CA TRP A 38 -7.57 -1.88 -3.24
C TRP A 38 -6.41 -0.93 -2.92
N LEU A 39 -6.15 0.02 -3.83
CA LEU A 39 -5.15 1.06 -3.67
C LEU A 39 -5.86 2.42 -3.64
N PRO A 40 -5.44 3.36 -2.77
CA PRO A 40 -5.98 4.72 -2.81
C PRO A 40 -5.56 5.42 -4.11
N ASP A 41 -6.47 6.15 -4.74
CA ASP A 41 -6.15 6.98 -5.90
C ASP A 41 -5.30 8.19 -5.46
N ILE A 42 -4.01 8.18 -5.80
CA ILE A 42 -3.11 9.31 -5.53
C ILE A 42 -2.94 10.14 -6.80
N VAL A 43 -3.47 11.35 -6.77
CA VAL A 43 -3.31 12.33 -7.84
C VAL A 43 -2.28 13.38 -7.43
N LEU A 44 -1.20 13.50 -8.20
CA LEU A 44 -0.25 14.59 -8.03
C LEU A 44 -0.83 15.86 -8.68
N TYR A 45 -1.42 16.74 -7.88
CA TYR A 45 -1.76 18.09 -8.33
C TYR A 45 -0.50 18.95 -8.38
N ASN A 46 0.04 19.14 -9.57
CA ASN A 46 1.04 20.17 -9.82
C ASN A 46 0.31 21.43 -10.31
N ASN A 47 -0.06 22.32 -9.38
CA ASN A 47 -0.46 23.69 -9.71
C ASN A 47 0.81 24.53 -9.82
N GLY A 48 1.35 24.60 -11.04
CA GLY A 48 2.38 25.56 -11.44
C GLY A 48 1.89 26.34 -12.64
#